data_AF-A0A3A0E8K9-F1
#
_entry.id   AF-A0A3A0E8K9-F1
#
_cell.length_a   1.000
_cell.length_b   1.000
_cell.length_c   1.000
_cell.angle_alpha   90.00
_cell.angle_beta   90.00
_cell.angle_gamma   90.00
#
_symmetry.space_group_name_H-M   'P 1'
#
loop_
_entity.id
_entity.type
_entity.pdbx_description
1 polymer ?
#
loop_
_entity_poly.entity_id
_entity_poly.type
_entity_poly.pdbx_seq_one_letter_code
_entity_poly.pdbx_strand_id
1 'polypeptide(L)'
;EEFKGTGNMELHLNRRMMEKRVYPAIDINRSGTRREELLIKADVLQKIWILRKLLHDMDELEAMEFLLDKVRQTRSNQEFFEMMRRGG
;
A
#
# COMPACT_ATOMS: atom_id res chain seq x y z
N GLU A 1 6.62 16.76 14.15
CA GLU A 1 6.94 15.37 14.54
C GLU A 1 6.35 14.96 15.90
N GLU A 2 6.03 15.90 16.79
CA GLU A 2 5.49 15.61 18.14
C GLU A 2 4.24 14.71 18.17
N PHE A 3 3.35 14.79 17.18
CA PHE A 3 2.14 13.95 17.11
C PHE A 3 2.37 12.54 16.54
N LYS A 4 3.53 12.24 15.95
CA LYS A 4 3.87 10.89 15.47
C LYS A 4 4.23 9.94 16.61
N GLY A 5 4.67 10.48 17.75
CA GLY A 5 5.04 9.67 18.92
C GLY A 5 3.83 8.99 19.57
N THR A 6 2.67 9.65 19.56
CA THR A 6 1.45 9.21 20.24
C THR A 6 0.50 8.39 19.35
N GLY A 7 0.55 8.59 18.04
CA GLY A 7 -0.27 7.84 17.08
C GLY A 7 0.23 6.42 16.81
N ASN A 8 -0.70 5.50 16.53
CA ASN A 8 -0.41 4.12 16.13
C ASN A 8 -0.67 3.85 14.63
N MET A 9 -1.24 4.81 13.90
CA MET A 9 -1.50 4.74 12.46
C MET A 9 -1.14 6.09 11.82
N GLU A 10 -0.40 6.05 10.72
CA GLU A 10 -0.12 7.22 9.88
C GLU A 10 -0.54 6.93 8.43
N LEU A 11 -1.29 7.85 7.83
CA LEU A 11 -1.63 7.86 6.41
C LEU A 11 -1.08 9.13 5.78
N HIS A 12 -0.04 8.99 4.98
CA HIS A 12 0.62 10.10 4.30
C HIS A 12 -0.01 10.29 2.92
N LEU A 13 -0.30 11.54 2.57
CA LEU A 13 -0.80 11.91 1.25
C LEU A 13 0.27 12.68 0.48
N ASN A 14 0.41 12.37 -0.81
CA ASN A 14 1.42 12.93 -1.68
C ASN A 14 0.85 14.04 -2.58
N ARG A 15 1.41 15.25 -2.48
CA ARG A 15 0.98 16.40 -3.29
C ARG A 15 1.21 16.19 -4.79
N ARG A 16 2.31 15.55 -5.21
CA ARG A 16 2.64 15.34 -6.63
C ARG A 16 1.60 14.44 -7.32
N MET A 17 1.13 13.41 -6.61
CA MET A 17 0.04 12.55 -7.10
C MET A 17 -1.26 13.34 -7.28
N MET A 18 -1.62 14.16 -6.29
CA MET A 18 -2.82 15.01 -6.34
C MET A 18 -2.78 15.98 -7.52
N GLU A 19 -1.64 16.65 -7.75
CA GLU A 19 -1.43 17.58 -8.88
C GLU A 19 -1.59 16.88 -10.23
N LYS A 20 -1.15 15.63 -10.34
CA LYS A 20 -1.35 14.77 -11.52
C LYS A 20 -2.72 14.09 -11.57
N ARG A 21 -3.62 14.36 -10.63
CA ARG A 21 -4.96 13.76 -10.51
C ARG A 21 -4.96 12.23 -10.36
N VAL A 22 -3.90 11.67 -9.78
CA VAL A 22 -3.84 10.26 -9.40
C VAL A 22 -4.47 10.09 -8.02
N TYR A 23 -5.56 9.34 -7.95
CA TYR A 23 -6.30 9.08 -6.72
C TYR A 23 -6.49 7.58 -6.48
N PRO A 24 -6.32 7.12 -5.22
CA PRO A 24 -6.03 7.91 -4.03
C PRO A 24 -4.55 8.34 -3.95
N ALA A 25 -4.28 9.58 -3.54
CA ALA A 25 -2.93 10.16 -3.49
C ALA A 25 -2.15 9.70 -2.23
N ILE A 26 -2.16 8.41 -1.92
CA ILE A 26 -1.55 7.84 -0.71
C ILE A 26 -0.10 7.49 -0.98
N ASP A 27 0.78 7.94 -0.09
CA ASP A 27 2.17 7.48 -0.04
C ASP A 27 2.24 6.16 0.73
N ILE A 28 2.37 5.05 0.00
CA ILE A 28 2.32 3.70 0.56
C ILE A 28 3.56 3.42 1.42
N ASN A 29 4.73 3.91 1.02
CA ASN A 29 6.00 3.64 1.68
C ASN A 29 6.09 4.34 3.04
N ARG A 30 5.54 5.55 3.15
CA ARG A 30 5.51 6.30 4.42
C ARG A 30 4.31 5.98 5.31
N SER A 31 3.24 5.41 4.76
CA SER A 31 2.03 5.05 5.50
C SER A 31 2.16 3.68 6.18
N GLY A 32 1.65 3.56 7.39
CA GLY A 32 1.75 2.30 8.15
C GLY A 32 0.98 2.33 9.47
N THR A 33 0.78 1.14 10.04
CA THR A 33 0.15 0.95 11.34
C THR A 33 1.10 0.15 12.23
N ARG A 34 1.32 0.61 13.46
CA ARG A 34 2.10 -0.12 14.46
C ARG A 34 1.29 -1.33 14.95
N ARG A 35 1.97 -2.46 15.16
CA ARG A 35 1.36 -3.74 15.57
C ARG A 35 0.26 -4.23 14.63
N GLU A 36 0.46 -4.08 13.31
CA GLU A 36 -0.49 -4.54 12.29
C GLU A 36 -0.73 -6.06 12.31
N GLU A 37 0.17 -6.84 12.89
CA GLU A 37 0.02 -8.28 13.13
C GLU A 37 -1.14 -8.65 14.06
N LEU A 38 -1.62 -7.71 14.87
CA LEU A 38 -2.81 -7.90 15.71
C LEU A 38 -4.13 -7.66 14.94
N LEU A 39 -4.05 -6.99 13.79
CA LEU A 39 -5.22 -6.58 13.00
C LEU A 39 -5.42 -7.45 11.75
N ILE A 40 -4.33 -8.01 11.23
CA ILE A 40 -4.30 -8.70 9.95
C ILE A 40 -3.88 -10.15 10.19
N LYS A 41 -4.59 -11.10 9.57
CA LYS A 41 -4.21 -12.52 9.62
C LYS A 41 -2.80 -12.71 9.02
N ALA A 42 -2.03 -13.61 9.61
CA ALA A 42 -0.62 -13.81 9.26
C ALA A 42 -0.38 -14.10 7.77
N ASP A 43 -1.28 -14.86 7.13
CA ASP A 43 -1.22 -15.22 5.71
C ASP A 43 -1.42 -14.00 4.79
N VAL A 44 -2.31 -13.08 5.16
CA VAL A 44 -2.53 -11.82 4.43
C VAL A 44 -1.38 -10.85 4.70
N LEU A 45 -0.89 -10.79 5.94
CA LEU A 45 0.21 -9.92 6.33
C LEU A 45 1.47 -10.22 5.52
N GLN A 46 1.82 -11.50 5.32
CA GLN A 46 2.94 -11.89 4.45
C GLN A 46 2.79 -11.37 3.02
N LYS A 47 1.57 -11.41 2.45
CA LYS A 47 1.30 -10.91 1.10
C LYS A 47 1.44 -9.39 1.03
N ILE A 48 0.97 -8.66 2.05
CA ILE A 48 1.14 -7.21 2.16
C ILE A 48 2.64 -6.86 2.23
N TRP A 49 3.44 -7.63 2.97
CA TRP A 49 4.88 -7.42 3.07
C TRP A 49 5.60 -7.60 1.73
N ILE A 50 5.25 -8.64 0.97
CA ILE A 50 5.80 -8.86 -0.39
C ILE A 50 5.42 -7.69 -1.30
N LEU A 51 4.15 -7.26 -1.28
CA LEU A 51 3.69 -6.12 -2.05
C LEU A 51 4.46 -4.84 -1.67
N ARG A 52 4.63 -4.57 -0.37
CA ARG A 52 5.39 -3.40 0.11
C ARG A 52 6.83 -3.42 -0.37
N LYS A 53 7.50 -4.57 -0.36
CA LYS A 53 8.86 -4.69 -0.91
C LYS A 53 8.91 -4.37 -2.40
N LEU A 54 7.97 -4.90 -3.18
CA LEU A 54 7.88 -4.62 -4.62
C LEU A 54 7.68 -3.11 -4.91
N LEU A 55 6.83 -2.45 -4.13
CA LEU A 55 6.53 -1.02 -4.29
C LEU A 55 7.63 -0.10 -3.74
N HIS A 56 8.52 -0.62 -2.88
CA HIS A 56 9.59 0.17 -2.26
C HIS A 56 10.64 0.61 -3.28
N ASP A 57 10.89 -0.21 -4.30
CA ASP A 57 11.88 0.06 -5.34
C ASP A 57 11.36 1.01 -6.45
N MET A 58 10.06 1.35 -6.42
CA MET A 58 9.40 2.23 -7.38
C MET A 58 9.33 3.68 -6.86
N ASP A 59 9.30 4.65 -7.79
CA ASP A 59 8.88 6.02 -7.41
C ASP A 59 7.44 6.00 -6.87
N GLU A 60 7.13 6.91 -5.94
CA GLU A 60 5.83 6.96 -5.27
C GLU A 60 4.66 6.99 -6.27
N LEU A 61 4.80 7.75 -7.35
CA LEU A 61 3.76 7.86 -8.38
C LEU A 61 3.61 6.54 -9.16
N GLU A 62 4.72 5.96 -9.59
CA GLU A 62 4.73 4.68 -10.33
C GLU A 62 4.15 3.56 -9.47
N ALA A 63 4.50 3.51 -8.18
CA ALA A 63 3.96 2.55 -7.23
C ALA A 63 2.43 2.64 -7.12
N MET A 64 1.88 3.86 -7.05
CA MET A 64 0.44 4.07 -6.97
C MET A 64 -0.26 3.69 -8.28
N GLU A 65 0.30 4.08 -9.44
CA GLU A 65 -0.26 3.73 -10.74
C GLU A 65 -0.24 2.20 -10.98
N PHE A 66 0.87 1.55 -10.63
CA PHE A 66 1.00 0.10 -10.68
C PHE A 66 -0.04 -0.59 -9.78
N LEU A 67 -0.18 -0.13 -8.53
CA LEU A 67 -1.14 -0.70 -7.60
C LEU A 67 -2.58 -0.52 -8.12
N LEU A 68 -2.91 0.67 -8.63
CA LEU A 68 -4.22 0.96 -9.21
C LEU A 68 -4.53 0.08 -10.42
N ASP A 69 -3.56 -0.14 -11.31
CA ASP A 69 -3.72 -1.03 -12.46
C ASP A 69 -4.11 -2.44 -12.01
N LYS A 70 -3.39 -3.00 -11.03
CA LYS A 70 -3.67 -4.35 -10.53
C LYS A 70 -4.97 -4.46 -9.75
N VAL A 71 -5.28 -3.49 -8.88
CA VAL A 71 -6.50 -3.52 -8.08
C VAL A 71 -7.73 -3.39 -8.98
N ARG A 72 -7.68 -2.54 -10.00
CA ARG A 72 -8.80 -2.35 -10.97
C ARG A 72 -9.15 -3.60 -11.76
N GLN A 73 -8.19 -4.52 -11.94
CA GLN A 73 -8.42 -5.80 -12.62
C GLN A 73 -9.15 -6.83 -11.75
N THR A 74 -9.35 -6.55 -10.46
CA THR A 74 -9.95 -7.47 -9.49
C THR A 74 -11.16 -6.86 -8.81
N ARG A 75 -12.10 -7.71 -8.37
CA ARG A 75 -13.31 -7.28 -7.68
C ARG A 75 -13.13 -7.16 -6.17
N SER A 76 -12.10 -7.80 -5.62
CA SER A 76 -11.83 -7.82 -4.19
C SER A 76 -10.33 -7.87 -3.89
N ASN A 77 -9.94 -7.39 -2.71
CA ASN A 77 -8.56 -7.49 -2.24
C ASN A 77 -8.09 -8.96 -2.14
N GLN A 78 -9.00 -9.89 -1.84
CA GLN A 78 -8.66 -11.31 -1.80
C GLN A 78 -8.23 -11.82 -3.17
N GLU A 79 -9.00 -11.49 -4.22
CA GLU A 79 -8.68 -11.84 -5.60
C GLU A 79 -7.37 -11.20 -6.06
N PHE A 80 -7.14 -9.92 -5.71
CA PHE A 80 -5.87 -9.23 -5.96
C PHE A 80 -4.67 -9.99 -5.36
N PHE A 81 -4.77 -10.38 -4.09
CA PHE A 81 -3.71 -11.12 -3.41
C PHE A 81 -3.51 -12.54 -3.97
N GLU A 82 -4.55 -13.17 -4.51
CA GLU A 82 -4.45 -14.46 -5.19
C GLU A 82 -3.79 -14.33 -6.58
N MET A 83 -4.09 -13.25 -7.30
CA MET A 83 -3.46 -12.92 -8.59
C MET A 83 -1.95 -12.67 -8.45
N MET A 84 -1.55 -11.90 -7.43
CA MET A 84 -0.13 -11.62 -7.16
C MET A 84 0.70 -12.88 -6.86
N ARG A 85 0.07 -13.96 -6.34
CA ARG A 85 0.74 -15.24 -6.09
C ARG A 85 1.07 -16.01 -7.38
N ARG A 86 0.35 -15.75 -8.48
CA ARG A 86 0.49 -16.49 -9.74
C ARG A 86 1.56 -15.92 -10.68
N GLY A 87 2.08 -14.73 -10.38
CA GLY A 87 3.06 -14.01 -11.20
C GLY A 87 4.52 -14.16 -10.77
N GLY A 88 4.83 -15.17 -9.94
CA GLY A 88 6.18 -15.52 -9.52
C GLY A 88 6.58 -16.91 -9.96
#